data_AF-A0A352Z4L4-F1
#
_entry.id   AF-A0A352Z4L4-F1
#
_cell.length_a   1.000
_cell.length_b   1.000
_cell.length_c   1.000
_cell.angle_alpha   90.00
_cell.angle_beta   90.00
_cell.angle_gamma   90.00
#
_symmetry.space_group_name_H-M   'P 1'
#
loop_
_entity.id
_entity.type
_entity.pdbx_description
1 polymer ?
#
loop_
_entity_poly.entity_id
_entity_poly.type
_entity_poly.pdbx_seq_one_letter_code
_entity_poly.pdbx_strand_id
1 'polypeptide(L)' 'DGINGFLKSSSESWRDIIELLCKDIGLRKRIGKAARAFAEEKYCLKIWGPRLAEIVDSL' A
#
# COMPACT_ATOMS: atom_id res chain seq x y z
N ASP A 1 -5.45 6.56 -7.26
CA ASP A 1 -4.63 7.53 -6.50
C ASP A 1 -5.40 7.93 -5.25
N GLY A 2 -4.76 8.06 -4.08
CA GLY A 2 -5.39 8.49 -2.82
C GLY A 2 -6.21 7.46 -2.02
N ILE A 3 -6.22 6.18 -2.43
CA ILE A 3 -6.97 5.12 -1.75
C ILE A 3 -6.11 4.47 -0.65
N ASN A 4 -4.93 3.98 -1.01
CA ASN A 4 -3.96 3.33 -0.12
C ASN A 4 -2.59 4.04 -0.12
N GLY A 5 -2.55 5.26 -0.65
CA GLY A 5 -1.32 6.01 -0.87
C GLY A 5 -1.47 6.95 -2.06
N PHE A 6 -0.40 7.65 -2.38
CA PHE A 6 -0.32 8.55 -3.52
C PHE A 6 0.88 8.21 -4.38
N LEU A 7 0.73 8.36 -5.70
CA LEU A 7 1.85 8.30 -6.64
C LEU A 7 1.94 9.64 -7.35
N LYS A 8 3.07 10.32 -7.16
CA LYS A 8 3.32 11.65 -7.69
C LYS A 8 4.56 11.67 -8.56
N SER A 9 4.52 12.48 -9.61
CA SER A 9 5.52 12.54 -10.68
C SER A 9 6.55 13.66 -10.51
N SER A 10 6.40 14.52 -9.49
CA SER A 10 7.34 15.61 -9.21
C SER A 10 7.54 15.83 -7.72
N SER A 11 8.66 16.46 -7.36
CA SER A 11 8.96 16.83 -5.97
C SER A 11 7.95 17.81 -5.38
N GLU A 12 7.44 18.74 -6.19
CA GLU A 12 6.44 19.74 -5.80
C GLU A 12 5.12 19.03 -5.45
N SER A 13 4.67 18.12 -6.31
CA SER A 13 3.44 17.36 -6.05
C SER A 13 3.58 16.40 -4.86
N TRP A 14 4.79 15.94 -4.55
CA TRP A 14 5.09 15.24 -3.30
C TRP A 14 4.99 16.14 -2.08
N ARG A 15 5.52 17.38 -2.13
CA ARG A 15 5.43 18.35 -1.05
C ARG A 15 3.97 18.64 -0.68
N ASP A 16 3.12 18.86 -1.67
CA ASP A 16 1.69 19.14 -1.47
C ASP A 16 0.99 17.99 -0.75
N ILE A 17 1.27 16.74 -1.16
CA ILE A 17 0.70 15.55 -0.51
C ILE A 17 1.21 15.40 0.92
N ILE A 18 2.49 15.62 1.18
CA ILE A 18 3.03 15.53 2.54
C ILE A 18 2.38 16.59 3.44
N GLU A 19 2.22 17.82 2.95
CA GLU A 19 1.55 18.88 3.71
C GLU A 19 0.09 18.55 4.01
N LEU A 20 -0.66 18.03 3.02
CA LEU A 20 -2.02 17.52 3.21
C LEU A 20 -2.06 16.43 4.30
N LEU A 21 -1.16 15.45 4.20
CA LEU A 21 -1.10 14.34 5.15
C LEU A 21 -0.76 14.81 6.55
N CYS A 22 0.13 15.80 6.72
CA CYS A 22 0.44 16.38 8.03
C CYS A 22 -0.80 16.99 8.69
N LYS A 23 -1.61 17.72 7.92
CA LYS A 23 -2.78 18.45 8.41
C LYS A 23 -4.01 17.56 8.65
N ASP A 24 -4.16 16.45 7.94
CA ASP A 24 -5.37 15.61 8.02
C ASP A 24 -5.09 14.21 8.63
N ILE A 25 -5.32 14.08 9.93
CA ILE A 25 -5.26 12.79 10.67
C ILE A 25 -6.27 11.77 10.12
N GLY A 26 -7.46 12.21 9.71
CA GLY A 26 -8.53 11.34 9.24
C GLY A 26 -8.14 10.67 7.92
N LEU A 27 -7.57 11.45 7.00
CA LEU A 27 -6.99 10.95 5.76
C LEU A 27 -5.90 9.92 6.03
N ARG A 28 -4.93 10.23 6.91
CA ARG A 28 -3.84 9.28 7.26
C ARG A 28 -4.38 7.95 7.75
N LYS A 29 -5.36 7.97 8.67
CA LYS A 29 -6.00 6.76 9.20
C LYS A 29 -6.71 5.96 8.11
N ARG A 30 -7.48 6.64 7.25
CA ARG A 30 -8.24 6.00 6.17
C ARG A 30 -7.32 5.32 5.16
N ILE A 31 -6.33 6.04 4.63
CA ILE A 31 -5.43 5.48 3.61
C ILE A 31 -4.50 4.42 4.19
N GLY A 32 -4.04 4.58 5.43
CA GLY A 32 -3.23 3.57 6.12
C GLY A 32 -3.99 2.26 6.33
N LYS A 33 -5.26 2.34 6.74
CA LYS A 33 -6.13 1.16 6.85
C LYS A 33 -6.32 0.46 5.50
N ALA A 34 -6.61 1.22 4.45
CA ALA A 34 -6.75 0.67 3.10
C ALA A 34 -5.44 0.04 2.59
N ALA A 35 -4.29 0.68 2.86
CA ALA A 35 -2.97 0.14 2.51
C ALA A 35 -2.66 -1.17 3.22
N ARG A 36 -2.97 -1.27 4.52
CA ARG A 36 -2.77 -2.51 5.27
C ARG A 36 -3.62 -3.65 4.71
N ALA A 37 -4.91 -3.41 4.48
CA ALA A 37 -5.81 -4.41 3.92
C ALA A 37 -5.32 -4.88 2.54
N PHE A 38 -4.90 -3.95 1.68
CA PHE A 38 -4.35 -4.29 0.36
C PHE A 38 -3.09 -5.16 0.46
N ALA A 39 -2.17 -4.82 1.37
CA ALA A 39 -0.96 -5.60 1.57
C ALA A 39 -1.24 -7.02 2.09
N GLU A 40 -2.18 -7.15 3.03
CA GLU A 40 -2.62 -8.45 3.55
C GLU A 40 -3.31 -9.30 2.47
N GLU A 41 -4.16 -8.69 1.64
CA GLU A 41 -4.87 -9.41 0.57
C GLU A 41 -3.93 -9.85 -0.57
N LYS A 42 -2.94 -9.04 -0.92
CA LYS A 42 -2.15 -9.24 -2.15
C LYS A 42 -0.75 -9.77 -1.93
N TYR A 43 -0.11 -9.48 -0.79
CA TYR A 43 1.33 -9.66 -0.65
C TYR A 43 1.76 -10.43 0.61
N CYS A 44 0.85 -10.82 1.50
CA CYS A 44 1.26 -11.54 2.70
C CYS A 44 1.63 -13.01 2.44
N LEU A 45 2.42 -13.58 3.35
CA LEU A 45 2.86 -14.98 3.30
C LEU A 45 1.70 -15.98 3.30
N LYS A 46 0.56 -15.65 3.92
CA LYS A 46 -0.63 -16.52 3.86
C LYS A 46 -1.12 -16.72 2.42
N ILE A 47 -0.92 -15.73 1.54
CA ILE A 47 -1.31 -15.78 0.13
C ILE A 47 -0.18 -16.38 -0.73
N TRP A 48 1.06 -15.96 -0.51
CA TRP A 48 2.19 -16.34 -1.36
C TRP A 48 2.91 -17.63 -0.95
N GLY A 49 2.84 -18.03 0.32
CA GLY A 49 3.47 -19.25 0.82
C GLY A 49 3.02 -20.51 0.07
N PRO A 50 1.70 -20.78 -0.04
CA PRO A 50 1.21 -21.93 -0.81
C PRO A 50 1.62 -21.87 -2.30
N ARG A 51 1.51 -20.70 -2.93
CA ARG A 51 1.90 -20.52 -4.35
C ARG A 51 3.39 -20.79 -4.59
N LEU A 52 4.23 -20.36 -3.65
CA LEU A 52 5.66 -20.63 -3.74
C LEU A 52 5.95 -22.12 -3.59
N ALA A 53 5.29 -22.79 -2.64
CA ALA A 53 5.41 -24.25 -2.49
C ALA A 53 4.99 -24.99 -3.77
N GLU A 54 3.85 -24.61 -4.36
CA GLU A 54 3.39 -25.16 -5.65
C GLU A 54 4.42 -24.98 -6.78
N ILE A 55 5.05 -23.80 -6.87
CA ILE A 55 6.10 -23.56 -7.86
C ILE A 55 7.29 -24.47 -7.60
N VAL A 56 7.77 -24.55 -6.36
CA VAL A 56 8.92 -25.38 -5.98
C VAL A 56 8.66 -26.87 -6.21
N ASP A 57 7.45 -27.35 -5.89
CA ASP A 57 7.04 -28.74 -6.11
C ASP A 57 6.90 -29.09 -7.61
N SER A 58 6.77 -28.07 -8.47
CA SER A 58 6.67 -28.23 -9.93
C SER A 58 7.99 -28.12 -10.69
N LEU A 59 9.11 -27.85 -10.00
CA LEU A 59 10.47 -27.82 -10.56
C LEU A 59 11.06 -29.23 -10.64
#